data_AF-A0A2I1F2K6-F1
#
_entry.id   AF-A0A2I1F2K6-F1
#
_cell.length_a   1.000
_cell.length_b   1.000
_cell.length_c   1.000
_cell.angle_alpha   90.00
_cell.angle_beta   90.00
_cell.angle_gamma   90.00
#
_symmetry.space_group_name_H-M   'P 1'
#
loop_
_entity.id
_entity.type
_entity.pdbx_description
1 polymer ?
#
loop_
_entity_poly.entity_id
_entity_poly.type
_entity_poly.pdbx_seq_one_letter_code
_entity_poly.pdbx_strand_id
1 'polypeptide(L)'
;MSIEPVYMSFRRLLQTSLVFIDTFFGLELPQALPSNVQEIGPIISKDYPPLTPELSNFINGHDRVLYIAFGGRFFTTTENNNKILQSIIEIVNKNMIDDVIWSLVMTSKNDFSPTLNLTNGLQVQTSSILNNEHPHIRITNFVPQFAVLNHTNTKLFFSHGGAGSIHESLFTGTPMLVLPIGGDQMGNAKKLKSAGVALTLNKFNLEVNDIITKINFLLNDNNIKKNVGRMKVLAKINSKRKYRAADLIEYILHRGSFNQELNELIPADKRMGFIRGNNYDVYVTLLCIILGFNGIILWITFKLIKLFIRIISPYFDQKPKRE
;
A
#
# COMPACT_ATOMS: atom_id res chain seq x y z
N MET A 1 21.94 6.56 16.15
CA MET A 1 22.58 5.65 15.18
C MET A 1 22.06 6.03 13.81
N SER A 2 22.85 6.75 13.02
CA SER A 2 22.49 7.25 11.69
C SER A 2 22.68 6.13 10.69
N ILE A 3 21.68 5.28 10.49
CA ILE A 3 21.73 4.25 9.46
C ILE A 3 21.21 4.89 8.17
N GLU A 4 22.10 5.16 7.22
CA GLU A 4 21.70 5.62 5.90
C GLU A 4 20.95 4.49 5.15
N PRO A 5 19.82 4.79 4.50
CA PRO A 5 19.12 3.79 3.69
C PRO A 5 19.95 3.45 2.44
N VAL A 6 20.51 2.25 2.40
CA VAL A 6 21.18 1.73 1.20
C VAL A 6 20.15 1.14 0.26
N TYR A 7 20.02 1.71 -0.94
CA TYR A 7 19.28 1.07 -2.03
C TYR A 7 20.05 -0.17 -2.50
N MET A 8 19.62 -1.35 -2.04
CA MET A 8 20.17 -2.65 -2.45
C MET A 8 19.40 -3.24 -3.62
N SER A 9 20.12 -3.83 -4.57
CA SER A 9 19.51 -4.67 -5.61
C SER A 9 18.90 -5.93 -4.99
N PHE A 10 17.84 -6.47 -5.59
CA PHE A 10 17.17 -7.70 -5.13
C PHE A 10 18.16 -8.85 -4.90
N ARG A 11 19.20 -8.94 -5.75
CA ARG A 11 20.27 -9.95 -5.64
C ARG A 11 21.19 -9.75 -4.42
N ARG A 12 21.44 -8.52 -3.99
CA ARG A 12 22.18 -8.23 -2.74
C ARG A 12 21.32 -8.43 -1.49
N LEU A 13 20.01 -8.18 -1.59
CA LEU A 13 19.03 -8.46 -0.53
C LEU A 13 18.96 -9.97 -0.22
N LEU A 14 19.21 -10.81 -1.23
CA LEU A 14 19.42 -12.24 -1.05
C LEU A 14 20.76 -12.57 -0.40
N GLN A 15 21.75 -11.68 -0.36
CA GLN A 15 23.07 -11.91 0.26
C GLN A 15 23.17 -11.39 1.69
N THR A 16 22.18 -10.63 2.17
CA THR A 16 22.17 -10.08 3.54
C THR A 16 21.73 -11.09 4.58
N SER A 17 22.41 -11.10 5.73
CA SER A 17 22.16 -12.01 6.85
C SER A 17 20.82 -11.78 7.55
N LEU A 18 20.32 -10.53 7.56
CA LEU A 18 19.04 -10.15 8.15
C LEU A 18 18.47 -8.90 7.45
N VAL A 19 17.17 -8.90 7.19
CA VAL A 19 16.44 -7.82 6.54
C VAL A 19 15.23 -7.46 7.40
N PHE A 20 15.13 -6.18 7.74
CA PHE A 20 13.95 -5.65 8.41
C PHE A 20 13.05 -4.92 7.42
N ILE A 21 11.76 -5.21 7.49
CA ILE A 21 10.75 -4.50 6.72
C ILE A 21 9.87 -3.74 7.72
N ASP A 22 9.82 -2.42 7.57
CA ASP A 22 8.87 -1.58 8.29
C ASP A 22 7.48 -1.77 7.66
N THR A 23 6.80 -2.83 8.06
CA THR A 23 5.41 -3.13 7.75
C THR A 23 4.89 -4.12 8.79
N PHE A 24 3.62 -4.51 8.71
CA PHE A 24 3.03 -5.43 9.66
C PHE A 24 1.94 -6.34 9.07
N PHE A 25 1.81 -7.51 9.70
CA PHE A 25 0.74 -8.46 9.46
C PHE A 25 -0.65 -7.79 9.42
N GLY A 26 -1.39 -8.08 8.36
CA GLY A 26 -2.75 -7.61 8.14
C GLY A 26 -2.85 -6.35 7.26
N LEU A 27 -1.76 -5.59 7.10
CA LEU A 27 -1.65 -4.56 6.05
C LEU A 27 -1.08 -5.16 4.75
N GLU A 28 -0.06 -6.01 4.87
CA GLU A 28 0.53 -6.72 3.73
C GLU A 28 -0.36 -7.86 3.23
N LEU A 29 -0.18 -8.20 1.97
CA LEU A 29 -0.75 -9.43 1.42
C LEU A 29 -0.10 -10.64 2.11
N PRO A 30 -0.87 -11.69 2.43
CA PRO A 30 -0.31 -12.91 3.01
C PRO A 30 0.77 -13.50 2.08
N GLN A 31 1.99 -13.67 2.60
CA GLN A 31 3.11 -14.25 1.89
C GLN A 31 4.02 -15.02 2.85
N ALA A 32 4.67 -16.07 2.34
CA ALA A 32 5.72 -16.76 3.08
C ALA A 32 7.01 -15.93 2.98
N LEU A 33 7.49 -15.43 4.12
CA LEU A 33 8.76 -14.73 4.22
C LEU A 33 9.87 -15.71 4.67
N PRO A 34 11.08 -15.61 4.10
CA PRO A 34 12.21 -16.38 4.59
C PRO A 34 12.60 -15.94 6.00
N SER A 35 13.27 -16.81 6.75
CA SER A 35 13.65 -16.60 8.16
C SER A 35 14.50 -15.35 8.41
N ASN A 36 15.29 -14.91 7.42
CA ASN A 36 16.09 -13.69 7.51
C ASN A 36 15.30 -12.41 7.21
N VAL A 37 14.01 -12.49 6.82
CA VAL A 37 13.17 -11.31 6.58
C VAL A 37 12.17 -11.17 7.71
N GLN A 38 12.25 -10.04 8.42
CA GLN A 38 11.50 -9.82 9.64
C GLN A 38 10.67 -8.53 9.50
N GLU A 39 9.35 -8.67 9.65
CA GLU A 39 8.43 -7.55 9.76
C GLU A 39 8.53 -6.92 11.15
N ILE A 40 8.95 -5.66 11.23
CA ILE A 40 9.20 -4.96 12.49
C ILE A 40 8.35 -3.70 12.69
N GLY A 41 7.48 -3.41 11.73
CA GLY A 41 6.70 -2.19 11.68
C GLY A 41 5.35 -2.27 12.40
N PRO A 42 4.59 -1.16 12.42
CA PRO A 42 5.05 0.16 12.00
C PRO A 42 5.99 0.77 13.05
N ILE A 43 7.16 1.28 12.62
CA ILE A 43 8.10 1.96 13.52
C ILE A 43 7.57 3.36 13.82
N ILE A 44 6.87 3.49 14.94
CA ILE A 44 6.33 4.76 15.44
C ILE A 44 7.17 5.25 16.62
N SER A 45 7.55 6.53 16.60
CA SER A 45 8.22 7.18 17.73
C SER A 45 7.28 7.30 18.93
N LYS A 46 7.80 7.14 20.14
CA LYS A 46 7.01 7.42 21.37
C LYS A 46 6.86 8.93 21.57
N ASP A 47 7.90 9.67 21.23
CA ASP A 47 7.99 11.11 21.39
C ASP A 47 7.81 11.77 20.03
N TYR A 48 6.92 12.74 19.96
CA TYR A 48 6.66 13.51 18.75
C TYR A 48 6.41 14.98 19.13
N PRO A 49 6.76 15.94 18.24
CA PRO A 49 6.54 17.35 18.54
C PRO A 49 5.05 17.64 18.79
N PRO A 50 4.70 18.41 19.83
CA PRO A 50 3.31 18.79 20.08
C PRO A 50 2.82 19.78 19.02
N LEU A 51 1.51 19.94 18.92
CA LEU A 51 0.90 21.00 18.12
C LEU A 51 1.30 22.36 18.68
N THR A 52 1.47 23.36 17.81
CA THR A 52 1.60 24.75 18.26
C THR A 52 0.28 25.20 18.92
N PRO A 53 0.31 26.17 19.85
CA PRO A 53 -0.91 26.66 20.50
C PRO A 53 -1.97 27.14 19.50
N GLU A 54 -1.56 27.81 18.43
CA GLU A 54 -2.45 28.24 17.35
C GLU A 54 -3.17 27.06 16.68
N LEU A 55 -2.41 26.03 16.28
CA LEU A 55 -2.96 24.86 15.61
C LEU A 55 -3.82 24.01 16.56
N SER A 56 -3.40 23.91 17.82
CA SER A 56 -4.17 23.26 18.88
C SER A 56 -5.51 23.96 19.09
N ASN A 57 -5.52 25.30 19.17
CA ASN A 57 -6.77 26.06 19.32
C ASN A 57 -7.68 25.92 18.10
N PHE A 58 -7.11 25.91 16.89
CA PHE A 58 -7.86 25.69 15.65
C PHE A 58 -8.55 24.32 15.65
N ILE A 59 -7.80 23.24 15.90
CA ILE A 59 -8.36 21.87 15.89
C ILE A 59 -9.38 21.65 17.03
N ASN A 60 -9.19 22.29 18.18
CA ASN A 60 -10.15 22.20 19.29
C ASN A 60 -11.41 23.06 19.08
N GLY A 61 -11.43 23.94 18.08
CA GLY A 61 -12.61 24.76 17.77
C GLY A 61 -13.79 23.96 17.24
N HIS A 62 -13.54 22.82 16.59
CA HIS A 62 -14.59 22.00 15.99
C HIS A 62 -14.29 20.49 16.02
N ASP A 63 -15.32 19.67 15.76
CA ASP A 63 -15.28 18.23 16.00
C ASP A 63 -14.81 17.39 14.80
N ARG A 64 -14.96 17.88 13.58
CA ARG A 64 -14.67 17.12 12.35
C ARG A 64 -13.60 17.82 11.53
N VAL A 65 -12.35 17.47 11.80
CA VAL A 65 -11.18 18.01 11.10
C VAL A 65 -10.72 17.07 10.00
N LEU A 66 -10.55 17.60 8.80
CA LEU A 66 -9.88 16.95 7.68
C LEU A 66 -8.41 17.41 7.64
N TYR A 67 -7.48 16.46 7.70
CA TYR A 67 -6.08 16.74 7.47
C TYR A 67 -5.66 16.35 6.05
N ILE A 68 -4.88 17.18 5.38
CA ILE A 68 -4.42 16.98 4.00
C ILE A 68 -2.91 17.17 3.91
N ALA A 69 -2.21 16.16 3.38
CA ALA A 69 -0.77 16.25 3.11
C ALA A 69 -0.29 15.27 2.03
N PHE A 70 0.49 15.77 1.07
CA PHE A 70 1.06 14.96 -0.03
C PHE A 70 2.56 14.66 0.14
N GLY A 71 3.06 14.79 1.37
CA GLY A 71 4.45 14.49 1.72
C GLY A 71 5.44 15.57 1.23
N GLY A 72 6.72 15.33 1.50
CA GLY A 72 7.80 16.29 1.21
C GLY A 72 8.57 16.04 -0.09
N ARG A 73 8.05 15.19 -1.00
CA ARG A 73 8.76 14.82 -2.24
C ARG A 73 7.88 14.80 -3.50
N PHE A 74 6.57 14.99 -3.34
CA PHE A 74 5.62 14.89 -4.43
C PHE A 74 4.70 16.11 -4.38
N PHE A 75 4.33 16.58 -5.57
CA PHE A 75 3.31 17.59 -5.79
C PHE A 75 2.43 17.12 -6.95
N THR A 76 1.26 17.73 -7.10
CA THR A 76 0.35 17.45 -8.21
C THR A 76 0.18 18.68 -9.09
N THR A 77 -0.54 18.55 -10.20
CA THR A 77 -0.75 19.62 -11.17
C THR A 77 -1.63 20.74 -10.60
N THR A 78 -1.52 21.93 -11.19
CA THR A 78 -2.42 23.06 -10.88
C THR A 78 -3.89 22.69 -11.02
N GLU A 79 -4.25 21.93 -12.06
CA GLU A 79 -5.61 21.43 -12.25
C GLU A 79 -6.08 20.57 -11.07
N ASN A 80 -5.25 19.62 -10.63
CA ASN A 80 -5.59 18.76 -9.49
C ASN A 80 -5.67 19.55 -8.18
N ASN A 81 -4.75 20.49 -7.95
CA ASN A 81 -4.79 21.38 -6.79
C ASN A 81 -6.08 22.19 -6.75
N ASN A 82 -6.50 22.74 -7.90
CA ASN A 82 -7.74 23.48 -8.05
C ASN A 82 -8.97 22.61 -7.72
N LYS A 83 -9.03 21.39 -8.26
CA LYS A 83 -10.12 20.45 -7.99
C LYS A 83 -10.17 20.02 -6.51
N ILE A 84 -9.02 19.83 -5.88
CA ILE A 84 -8.94 19.53 -4.44
C ILE A 84 -9.41 20.73 -3.62
N LEU A 85 -8.92 21.93 -3.91
CA LEU A 85 -9.31 23.15 -3.20
C LEU A 85 -10.80 23.45 -3.35
N GLN A 86 -11.34 23.32 -4.56
CA GLN A 86 -12.78 23.43 -4.81
C GLN A 86 -13.57 22.43 -3.97
N SER A 87 -13.13 21.16 -3.94
CA SER A 87 -13.80 20.12 -3.15
C SER A 87 -13.80 20.45 -1.66
N ILE A 88 -12.69 20.99 -1.14
CA ILE A 88 -12.54 21.41 0.27
C ILE A 88 -13.55 22.51 0.62
N ILE A 89 -13.66 23.54 -0.23
CA ILE A 89 -14.62 24.63 -0.01
C ILE A 89 -16.05 24.07 0.00
N GLU A 90 -16.36 23.16 -0.92
CA GLU A 90 -17.68 22.58 -1.01
C GLU A 90 -18.06 21.66 0.16
N ILE A 91 -17.14 20.85 0.68
CA ILE A 91 -17.44 20.00 1.86
C ILE A 91 -17.62 20.83 3.13
N VAL A 92 -16.91 21.95 3.27
CA VAL A 92 -17.08 22.90 4.38
C VAL A 92 -18.44 23.59 4.26
N ASN A 93 -18.78 24.12 3.08
CA ASN A 93 -20.09 24.75 2.83
C ASN A 93 -21.27 23.79 3.04
N LYS A 94 -21.07 22.49 2.78
CA LYS A 94 -22.06 21.43 3.01
C LYS A 94 -22.08 20.92 4.46
N ASN A 95 -21.28 21.51 5.35
CA ASN A 95 -21.15 21.12 6.75
C ASN A 95 -20.80 19.62 6.93
N MET A 96 -19.99 19.06 6.03
CA MET A 96 -19.53 17.67 6.10
C MET A 96 -18.28 17.52 6.98
N ILE A 97 -17.42 18.52 6.90
CA ILE A 97 -16.18 18.72 7.65
C ILE A 97 -16.26 20.15 8.19
N ASP A 98 -15.86 20.33 9.45
CA ASP A 98 -15.90 21.64 10.10
C ASP A 98 -14.65 22.45 9.74
N ASP A 99 -13.47 21.84 9.89
CA ASP A 99 -12.20 22.49 9.62
C ASP A 99 -11.27 21.63 8.75
N VAL A 100 -10.43 22.30 7.96
CA VAL A 100 -9.43 21.67 7.11
C VAL A 100 -8.05 22.21 7.43
N ILE A 101 -7.09 21.31 7.63
CA ILE A 101 -5.67 21.64 7.70
C ILE A 101 -4.99 21.04 6.48
N TRP A 102 -4.39 21.88 5.63
CA TRP A 102 -3.65 21.43 4.46
C TRP A 102 -2.19 21.86 4.54
N SER A 103 -1.30 20.88 4.62
CA SER A 103 0.16 21.09 4.56
C SER A 103 0.68 21.10 3.12
N LEU A 104 1.11 22.26 2.63
CA LEU A 104 1.70 22.48 1.32
C LEU A 104 3.23 22.46 1.38
N VAL A 105 3.82 21.28 1.62
CA VAL A 105 5.29 21.16 1.77
C VAL A 105 6.02 21.44 0.45
N MET A 106 5.58 20.79 -0.64
CA MET A 106 6.18 20.90 -1.98
C MET A 106 5.29 21.60 -2.99
N THR A 107 4.06 21.96 -2.60
CA THR A 107 3.10 22.63 -3.47
C THR A 107 3.24 24.13 -3.29
N SER A 108 3.54 24.85 -4.35
CA SER A 108 3.60 26.31 -4.32
C SER A 108 2.20 26.90 -4.29
N LYS A 109 2.04 28.07 -3.66
CA LYS A 109 0.82 28.88 -3.79
C LYS A 109 0.56 29.30 -5.25
N ASN A 110 1.61 29.34 -6.08
CA ASN A 110 1.50 29.62 -7.51
C ASN A 110 0.94 28.43 -8.31
N ASP A 111 0.85 27.24 -7.70
CA ASP A 111 0.29 26.04 -8.34
C ASP A 111 -1.24 25.97 -8.18
N PHE A 112 -1.89 27.12 -8.04
CA PHE A 112 -3.34 27.29 -7.97
C PHE A 112 -3.77 28.40 -8.94
N SER A 113 -4.95 28.24 -9.54
CA SER A 113 -5.55 29.33 -10.32
C SER A 113 -5.96 30.49 -9.41
N PRO A 114 -5.91 31.76 -9.86
CA PRO A 114 -6.29 32.91 -9.04
C PRO A 114 -7.75 32.88 -8.57
N THR A 115 -8.63 32.29 -9.39
CA THR A 115 -10.04 32.10 -9.09
C THR A 115 -10.47 30.67 -9.34
N LEU A 116 -11.47 30.23 -8.59
CA LEU A 116 -12.15 28.94 -8.77
C LEU A 116 -13.66 29.17 -8.92
N ASN A 117 -14.27 28.43 -9.83
CA ASN A 117 -15.73 28.38 -9.96
C ASN A 117 -16.24 27.16 -9.21
N LEU A 118 -17.06 27.39 -8.19
CA LEU A 118 -17.72 26.33 -7.44
C LEU A 118 -18.88 25.71 -8.23
N THR A 119 -19.33 24.53 -7.83
CA THR A 119 -20.44 23.84 -8.51
C THR A 119 -21.75 24.63 -8.52
N ASN A 120 -21.96 25.54 -7.57
CA ASN A 120 -23.13 26.43 -7.51
C ASN A 120 -22.99 27.71 -8.35
N GLY A 121 -21.91 27.85 -9.13
CA GLY A 121 -21.65 29.02 -9.98
C GLY A 121 -20.98 30.20 -9.26
N LEU A 122 -20.76 30.13 -7.93
CA LEU A 122 -20.02 31.16 -7.21
C LEU A 122 -18.53 31.09 -7.56
N GLN A 123 -17.94 32.27 -7.79
CA GLN A 123 -16.50 32.40 -7.99
C GLN A 123 -15.82 32.81 -6.67
N VAL A 124 -14.72 32.13 -6.35
CA VAL A 124 -13.93 32.38 -5.13
C VAL A 124 -12.50 32.72 -5.52
N GLN A 125 -11.93 33.73 -4.87
CA GLN A 125 -10.51 34.04 -4.99
C GLN A 125 -9.69 33.05 -4.15
N THR A 126 -8.69 32.41 -4.75
CA THR A 126 -7.88 31.40 -4.03
C THR A 126 -6.89 32.02 -3.07
N SER A 127 -6.43 33.24 -3.35
CA SER A 127 -5.46 33.97 -2.53
C SER A 127 -5.90 34.14 -1.08
N SER A 128 -7.17 34.47 -0.83
CA SER A 128 -7.71 34.62 0.53
C SER A 128 -7.62 33.33 1.32
N ILE A 129 -7.91 32.18 0.69
CA ILE A 129 -7.81 30.86 1.32
C ILE A 129 -6.34 30.49 1.55
N LEU A 130 -5.49 30.66 0.53
CA LEU A 130 -4.06 30.34 0.60
C LEU A 130 -3.31 31.21 1.62
N ASN A 131 -3.84 32.39 1.94
CA ASN A 131 -3.30 33.31 2.95
C ASN A 131 -3.99 33.19 4.32
N ASN A 132 -4.78 32.14 4.55
CA ASN A 132 -5.44 31.85 5.83
C ASN A 132 -6.47 32.91 6.28
N GLU A 133 -7.14 33.58 5.34
CA GLU A 133 -8.25 34.50 5.64
C GLU A 133 -9.59 33.74 5.80
N HIS A 134 -9.65 32.48 5.34
CA HIS A 134 -10.83 31.64 5.48
C HIS A 134 -10.92 31.04 6.90
N PRO A 135 -12.05 31.16 7.62
CA PRO A 135 -12.15 30.77 9.02
C PRO A 135 -11.98 29.26 9.27
N HIS A 136 -12.36 28.43 8.30
CA HIS A 136 -12.38 26.96 8.43
C HIS A 136 -11.26 26.24 7.65
N ILE A 137 -10.40 26.96 6.93
CA ILE A 137 -9.36 26.35 6.10
C ILE A 137 -8.03 26.94 6.50
N ARG A 138 -7.14 26.09 7.01
CA ARG A 138 -5.80 26.45 7.44
C ARG A 138 -4.76 25.81 6.52
N ILE A 139 -4.09 26.64 5.74
CA ILE A 139 -2.94 26.33 4.90
C ILE A 139 -1.64 26.58 5.69
N THR A 140 -0.74 25.60 5.65
CA THR A 140 0.55 25.65 6.35
C THR A 140 1.63 24.96 5.53
N ASN A 141 2.90 25.33 5.73
CA ASN A 141 4.01 24.67 5.06
C ASN A 141 4.40 23.35 5.75
N PHE A 142 4.15 23.23 7.06
CA PHE A 142 4.49 22.04 7.85
C PHE A 142 3.66 21.96 9.13
N VAL A 143 3.33 20.75 9.55
CA VAL A 143 2.77 20.45 10.88
C VAL A 143 3.41 19.18 11.43
N PRO A 144 3.44 18.99 12.76
CA PRO A 144 3.70 17.70 13.36
C PRO A 144 2.60 16.69 12.98
N GLN A 145 2.76 16.00 11.84
CA GLN A 145 1.74 15.17 11.22
C GLN A 145 1.11 14.17 12.20
N PHE A 146 1.94 13.42 12.94
CA PHE A 146 1.46 12.48 13.93
C PHE A 146 0.59 13.13 15.01
N ALA A 147 0.93 14.34 15.46
CA ALA A 147 0.15 15.05 16.48
C ALA A 147 -1.23 15.48 15.95
N VAL A 148 -1.32 15.89 14.68
CA VAL A 148 -2.60 16.17 14.02
C VAL A 148 -3.40 14.88 13.90
N LEU A 149 -2.82 13.81 13.35
CA LEU A 149 -3.50 12.53 13.16
C LEU A 149 -3.96 11.88 14.48
N ASN A 150 -3.22 12.08 15.57
CA ASN A 150 -3.54 11.53 16.88
C ASN A 150 -4.56 12.40 17.66
N HIS A 151 -4.97 13.54 17.11
CA HIS A 151 -5.98 14.39 17.73
C HIS A 151 -7.38 13.78 17.59
N THR A 152 -8.19 13.86 18.64
CA THR A 152 -9.53 13.26 18.68
C THR A 152 -10.48 13.79 17.60
N ASN A 153 -10.27 15.05 17.19
CA ASN A 153 -11.12 15.74 16.23
C ASN A 153 -10.69 15.50 14.77
N THR A 154 -9.53 14.90 14.52
CA THR A 154 -9.12 14.53 13.17
C THR A 154 -9.86 13.26 12.74
N LYS A 155 -10.74 13.38 11.75
CA LYS A 155 -11.64 12.30 11.32
C LYS A 155 -11.24 11.64 10.01
N LEU A 156 -10.46 12.35 9.19
CA LEU A 156 -10.06 11.86 7.88
C LEU A 156 -8.69 12.42 7.52
N PHE A 157 -7.86 11.58 6.90
CA PHE A 157 -6.59 11.99 6.32
C PHE A 157 -6.64 11.87 4.79
N PHE A 158 -6.54 12.99 4.09
CA PHE A 158 -6.34 13.02 2.65
C PHE A 158 -4.84 13.03 2.34
N SER A 159 -4.31 11.88 1.92
CA SER A 159 -2.87 11.66 1.74
C SER A 159 -2.51 11.18 0.35
N HIS A 160 -1.24 11.31 -0.01
CA HIS A 160 -0.66 10.67 -1.18
C HIS A 160 -0.42 9.15 -1.02
N GLY A 161 -0.44 8.64 0.22
CA GLY A 161 -0.24 7.20 0.48
C GLY A 161 1.22 6.74 0.59
N GLY A 162 2.12 7.63 1.03
CA GLY A 162 3.48 7.23 1.41
C GLY A 162 3.50 6.36 2.67
N ALA A 163 4.41 5.38 2.75
CA ALA A 163 4.43 4.35 3.79
C ALA A 163 4.37 4.91 5.23
N GLY A 164 5.19 5.91 5.55
CA GLY A 164 5.16 6.55 6.87
C GLY A 164 3.81 7.19 7.22
N SER A 165 3.20 7.90 6.25
CA SER A 165 1.86 8.50 6.44
C SER A 165 0.78 7.45 6.69
N ILE A 166 0.89 6.31 6.01
CA ILE A 166 -0.02 5.18 6.21
C ILE A 166 0.16 4.58 7.60
N HIS A 167 1.39 4.35 8.03
CA HIS A 167 1.69 3.81 9.36
C HIS A 167 1.13 4.70 10.47
N GLU A 168 1.34 6.01 10.39
CA GLU A 168 0.79 6.96 11.36
C GLU A 168 -0.73 6.98 11.35
N SER A 169 -1.37 6.97 10.17
CA SER A 169 -2.83 6.95 10.04
C SER A 169 -3.45 5.68 10.63
N LEU A 170 -2.85 4.52 10.34
CA LEU A 170 -3.33 3.25 10.90
C LEU A 170 -3.10 3.19 12.41
N PHE A 171 -1.94 3.66 12.90
CA PHE A 171 -1.63 3.68 14.32
C PHE A 171 -2.59 4.58 15.14
N THR A 172 -2.96 5.72 14.58
CA THR A 172 -3.91 6.67 15.19
C THR A 172 -5.37 6.25 14.99
N GLY A 173 -5.64 5.41 13.98
CA GLY A 173 -6.98 4.95 13.64
C GLY A 173 -7.77 5.98 12.87
N THR A 174 -7.11 6.63 11.92
CA THR A 174 -7.69 7.65 11.05
C THR A 174 -7.87 7.03 9.65
N PRO A 175 -9.09 7.00 9.08
CA PRO A 175 -9.32 6.54 7.72
C PRO A 175 -8.62 7.45 6.70
N MET A 176 -8.40 6.95 5.49
CA MET A 176 -7.67 7.69 4.46
C MET A 176 -8.45 7.87 3.16
N LEU A 177 -8.40 9.07 2.60
CA LEU A 177 -8.60 9.28 1.17
C LEU A 177 -7.23 9.36 0.53
N VAL A 178 -6.96 8.54 -0.48
CA VAL A 178 -5.62 8.41 -1.05
C VAL A 178 -5.59 8.90 -2.49
N LEU A 179 -4.72 9.86 -2.80
CA LEU A 179 -4.38 10.28 -4.17
C LEU A 179 -2.94 9.87 -4.48
N PRO A 180 -2.70 8.68 -5.05
CA PRO A 180 -1.35 8.25 -5.39
C PRO A 180 -0.75 9.12 -6.48
N ILE A 181 0.43 9.70 -6.22
CA ILE A 181 1.15 10.57 -7.15
C ILE A 181 2.26 9.80 -7.87
N GLY A 182 3.06 9.00 -7.16
CA GLY A 182 4.19 8.28 -7.76
C GLY A 182 4.81 7.21 -6.88
N GLY A 183 5.79 6.48 -7.43
CA GLY A 183 6.53 5.45 -6.71
C GLY A 183 5.66 4.29 -6.22
N ASP A 184 5.82 3.93 -4.96
CA ASP A 184 5.15 2.83 -4.27
C ASP A 184 3.69 3.13 -3.86
N GLN A 185 3.27 4.40 -3.94
CA GLN A 185 1.99 4.90 -3.43
C GLN A 185 0.77 4.17 -4.04
N MET A 186 0.83 3.77 -5.31
CA MET A 186 -0.27 3.03 -5.96
C MET A 186 -0.46 1.64 -5.35
N GLY A 187 0.64 0.96 -5.03
CA GLY A 187 0.61 -0.33 -4.33
C GLY A 187 0.07 -0.18 -2.92
N ASN A 188 0.53 0.85 -2.21
CA ASN A 188 0.07 1.15 -0.86
C ASN A 188 -1.43 1.50 -0.80
N ALA A 189 -1.92 2.29 -1.76
CA ALA A 189 -3.34 2.61 -1.86
C ALA A 189 -4.21 1.37 -2.09
N LYS A 190 -3.74 0.43 -2.92
CA LYS A 190 -4.42 -0.87 -3.11
C LYS A 190 -4.48 -1.66 -1.80
N LYS A 191 -3.38 -1.74 -1.04
CA LYS A 191 -3.35 -2.42 0.27
C LYS A 191 -4.38 -1.83 1.23
N LEU A 192 -4.42 -0.50 1.35
CA LEU A 192 -5.38 0.18 2.23
C LEU A 192 -6.84 -0.02 1.81
N LYS A 193 -7.10 0.03 0.50
CA LYS A 193 -8.44 -0.26 -0.04
C LYS A 193 -8.85 -1.70 0.27
N SER A 194 -7.96 -2.68 0.05
CA SER A 194 -8.21 -4.09 0.39
C SER A 194 -8.41 -4.31 1.88
N ALA A 195 -7.71 -3.56 2.74
CA ALA A 195 -7.90 -3.59 4.19
C ALA A 195 -9.22 -2.93 4.64
N GLY A 196 -9.92 -2.24 3.72
CA GLY A 196 -11.20 -1.58 3.97
C GLY A 196 -11.08 -0.37 4.88
N VAL A 197 -9.97 0.38 4.79
CA VAL A 197 -9.69 1.57 5.64
C VAL A 197 -9.45 2.84 4.83
N ALA A 198 -9.50 2.74 3.50
CA ALA A 198 -9.29 3.86 2.61
C ALA A 198 -10.05 3.75 1.29
N LEU A 199 -10.25 4.89 0.64
CA LEU A 199 -10.63 4.97 -0.78
C LEU A 199 -9.52 5.62 -1.59
N THR A 200 -9.48 5.31 -2.89
CA THR A 200 -8.42 5.78 -3.80
C THR A 200 -9.01 6.66 -4.89
N LEU A 201 -8.31 7.74 -5.20
CA LEU A 201 -8.57 8.66 -6.30
C LEU A 201 -7.62 8.38 -7.48
N ASN A 202 -8.01 8.82 -8.67
CA ASN A 202 -7.18 8.74 -9.86
C ASN A 202 -6.65 10.13 -10.22
N LYS A 203 -5.33 10.35 -10.14
CA LYS A 203 -4.72 11.65 -10.47
C LYS A 203 -4.88 12.08 -11.93
N PHE A 204 -5.17 11.15 -12.84
CA PHE A 204 -5.37 11.41 -14.27
C PHE A 204 -6.83 11.67 -14.64
N ASN A 205 -7.76 11.34 -13.73
CA ASN A 205 -9.19 11.55 -13.92
C ASN A 205 -9.79 11.96 -12.57
N LEU A 206 -9.24 13.03 -12.00
CA LEU A 206 -9.66 13.55 -10.70
C LEU A 206 -10.87 14.44 -10.92
N GLU A 207 -11.94 14.20 -10.17
CA GLU A 207 -13.19 14.95 -10.28
C GLU A 207 -13.67 15.42 -8.91
N VAL A 208 -14.23 16.64 -8.84
CA VAL A 208 -14.67 17.28 -7.59
C VAL A 208 -15.74 16.43 -6.89
N ASN A 209 -16.74 15.97 -7.64
CA ASN A 209 -17.81 15.13 -7.09
C ASN A 209 -17.29 13.77 -6.58
N ASP A 210 -16.25 13.21 -7.19
CA ASP A 210 -15.65 11.95 -6.73
C ASP A 210 -14.94 12.15 -5.38
N ILE A 211 -14.20 13.25 -5.21
CA ILE A 211 -13.58 13.61 -3.92
C ILE A 211 -14.66 13.76 -2.84
N ILE A 212 -15.67 14.60 -3.08
CA ILE A 212 -16.73 14.89 -2.11
C ILE A 212 -17.48 13.60 -1.71
N THR A 213 -17.85 12.78 -2.68
CA THR A 213 -18.60 11.53 -2.43
C THR A 213 -17.77 10.54 -1.62
N LYS A 214 -16.47 10.41 -1.92
CA LYS A 214 -15.56 9.52 -1.19
C LYS A 214 -15.29 10.00 0.22
N ILE A 215 -15.14 11.32 0.44
CA ILE A 215 -15.06 11.91 1.78
C ILE A 215 -16.31 11.56 2.58
N ASN A 216 -17.50 11.77 2.00
CA ASN A 216 -18.77 11.44 2.66
C ASN A 216 -18.83 9.97 3.09
N PHE A 217 -18.45 9.06 2.20
CA PHE A 217 -18.47 7.63 2.46
C PHE A 217 -17.51 7.27 3.60
N LEU A 218 -16.28 7.77 3.57
CA LEU A 218 -15.25 7.47 4.58
C LEU A 218 -15.65 7.95 5.99
N LEU A 219 -16.37 9.07 6.09
CA LEU A 219 -16.82 9.62 7.38
C LEU A 219 -18.00 8.84 7.98
N ASN A 220 -18.87 8.27 7.13
CA ASN A 220 -20.15 7.72 7.56
C ASN A 220 -20.24 6.20 7.57
N ASP A 221 -19.45 5.50 6.76
CA ASP A 221 -19.55 4.04 6.62
C ASP A 221 -19.07 3.29 7.89
N ASN A 222 -19.93 2.42 8.41
CA ASN A 222 -19.65 1.65 9.63
C ASN A 222 -18.62 0.54 9.43
N ASN A 223 -18.49 -0.01 8.20
CA ASN A 223 -17.48 -1.03 7.91
C ASN A 223 -16.09 -0.40 7.89
N ILE A 224 -15.92 0.79 7.30
CA ILE A 224 -14.69 1.58 7.37
C ILE A 224 -14.32 1.80 8.86
N LYS A 225 -15.25 2.29 9.68
CA LYS A 225 -14.98 2.53 11.12
C LYS A 225 -14.52 1.26 11.85
N LYS A 226 -15.19 0.13 11.62
CA LYS A 226 -14.81 -1.18 12.19
C LYS A 226 -13.43 -1.63 11.73
N ASN A 227 -13.14 -1.51 10.44
CA ASN A 227 -11.85 -1.92 9.86
C ASN A 227 -10.70 -1.04 10.34
N VAL A 228 -10.92 0.27 10.44
CA VAL A 228 -9.95 1.23 10.98
C VAL A 228 -9.66 0.90 12.46
N GLY A 229 -10.68 0.62 13.26
CA GLY A 229 -10.50 0.17 14.65
C GLY A 229 -9.68 -1.11 14.76
N ARG A 230 -9.99 -2.11 13.91
CA ARG A 230 -9.21 -3.36 13.81
C ARG A 230 -7.75 -3.08 13.43
N MET A 231 -7.51 -2.21 12.44
CA MET A 231 -6.15 -1.90 11.99
C MET A 231 -5.36 -1.05 12.97
N LYS A 232 -6.02 -0.19 13.74
CA LYS A 232 -5.41 0.53 14.86
C LYS A 232 -4.84 -0.43 15.90
N VAL A 233 -5.61 -1.43 16.30
CA VAL A 233 -5.16 -2.43 17.27
C VAL A 233 -3.95 -3.20 16.73
N LEU A 234 -4.03 -3.67 15.48
CA LEU A 234 -2.92 -4.40 14.85
C LEU A 234 -1.67 -3.53 14.69
N ALA A 235 -1.81 -2.27 14.24
CA ALA A 235 -0.68 -1.34 14.13
C ALA A 235 -0.02 -1.10 15.49
N LYS A 236 -0.79 -0.89 16.56
CA LYS A 236 -0.27 -0.68 17.92
C LYS A 236 0.48 -1.90 18.47
N ILE A 237 -0.07 -3.10 18.29
CA ILE A 237 0.60 -4.35 18.72
C ILE A 237 1.92 -4.51 17.97
N ASN A 238 1.87 -4.40 16.64
CA ASN A 238 3.04 -4.65 15.80
C ASN A 238 4.13 -3.57 15.93
N SER A 239 3.78 -2.32 16.30
CA SER A 239 4.76 -1.25 16.54
C SER A 239 5.78 -1.53 17.64
N LYS A 240 5.54 -2.56 18.47
CA LYS A 240 6.46 -3.06 19.50
C LYS A 240 7.53 -3.98 18.92
N ARG A 241 7.37 -4.51 17.70
CA ARG A 241 8.34 -5.42 17.05
C ARG A 241 9.67 -4.75 16.72
N LYS A 242 9.76 -3.42 16.78
CA LYS A 242 11.06 -2.72 16.79
C LYS A 242 12.00 -3.17 17.92
N TYR A 243 11.46 -3.63 19.06
CA TYR A 243 12.26 -4.25 20.13
C TYR A 243 12.79 -5.62 19.71
N ARG A 244 11.96 -6.43 19.04
CA ARG A 244 12.41 -7.69 18.43
C ARG A 244 13.51 -7.46 17.40
N ALA A 245 13.46 -6.36 16.66
CA ALA A 245 14.53 -5.95 15.76
C ALA A 245 15.84 -5.71 16.53
N ALA A 246 15.77 -4.99 17.66
CA ALA A 246 16.93 -4.76 18.53
C ALA A 246 17.50 -6.09 19.06
N ASP A 247 16.65 -7.00 19.57
CA ASP A 247 17.09 -8.32 20.05
C ASP A 247 17.83 -9.12 18.95
N LEU A 248 17.32 -9.07 17.72
CA LEU A 248 17.92 -9.76 16.58
C LEU A 248 19.25 -9.13 16.15
N ILE A 249 19.37 -7.81 16.22
CA ILE A 249 20.64 -7.10 16.00
C ILE A 249 21.66 -7.53 17.07
N GLU A 250 21.27 -7.51 18.35
CA GLU A 250 22.15 -7.91 19.46
C GLU A 250 22.61 -9.37 19.31
N TYR A 251 21.70 -10.27 18.97
CA TYR A 251 22.00 -11.67 18.70
C TYR A 251 23.05 -11.84 17.59
N ILE A 252 22.86 -11.16 16.45
CA ILE A 252 23.79 -11.22 15.32
C ILE A 252 25.16 -10.66 15.70
N LEU A 253 25.21 -9.53 16.42
CA LEU A 253 26.47 -8.94 16.87
C LEU A 253 27.23 -9.88 17.80
N HIS A 254 26.55 -10.52 18.75
CA HIS A 254 27.17 -11.48 19.65
C HIS A 254 27.75 -12.69 18.90
N ARG A 255 27.01 -13.25 17.92
CA ARG A 255 27.45 -14.41 17.13
C ARG A 255 28.55 -14.06 16.13
N GLY A 256 28.51 -12.86 15.56
CA GLY A 256 29.54 -12.33 14.66
C GLY A 256 30.90 -12.25 15.33
N SER A 257 30.96 -11.94 16.64
CA SER A 257 32.20 -11.96 17.42
C SER A 257 32.84 -13.35 17.53
N PHE A 258 32.09 -14.43 17.31
CA PHE A 258 32.57 -15.81 17.40
C PHE A 258 32.81 -16.49 16.04
N ASN A 259 32.74 -15.76 14.90
CA ASN A 259 32.83 -16.32 13.54
C ASN A 259 31.90 -17.52 13.29
N GLN A 260 30.73 -17.56 13.95
CA GLN A 260 29.77 -18.65 13.80
C GLN A 260 28.74 -18.32 12.72
N GLU A 261 28.47 -19.28 11.83
CA GLU A 261 27.42 -19.16 10.81
C GLU A 261 26.01 -19.01 11.44
N LEU A 262 25.19 -18.15 10.84
CA LEU A 262 23.82 -17.84 11.30
C LEU A 262 22.80 -18.86 10.76
N ASN A 263 22.99 -20.14 11.07
CA ASN A 263 22.20 -21.26 10.54
C ASN A 263 20.68 -21.14 10.72
N GLU A 264 20.25 -20.41 11.76
CA GLU A 264 18.84 -20.14 12.09
C GLU A 264 18.21 -19.09 11.16
N LEU A 265 19.02 -18.17 10.64
CA LEU A 265 18.56 -17.10 9.76
C LEU A 265 18.75 -17.48 8.28
N ILE A 266 19.66 -18.41 7.97
CA ILE A 266 19.87 -18.90 6.60
C ILE A 266 18.58 -19.58 6.09
N PRO A 267 17.97 -19.05 5.02
CA PRO A 267 16.78 -19.64 4.40
C PRO A 267 17.00 -21.09 3.96
N ALA A 268 15.95 -21.90 3.98
CA ALA A 268 16.07 -23.33 3.72
C ALA A 268 16.61 -23.66 2.32
N ASP A 269 16.21 -22.88 1.31
CA ASP A 269 16.69 -22.96 -0.08
C ASP A 269 18.21 -22.80 -0.19
N LYS A 270 18.81 -21.95 0.65
CA LYS A 270 20.26 -21.76 0.69
C LYS A 270 21.02 -22.88 1.38
N ARG A 271 20.36 -23.65 2.25
CA ARG A 271 20.92 -24.87 2.85
C ARG A 271 20.83 -26.06 1.90
N MET A 272 20.09 -25.91 0.80
CA MET A 272 19.86 -26.94 -0.20
C MET A 272 20.77 -26.71 -1.42
N GLY A 273 21.26 -27.78 -2.04
CA GLY A 273 22.04 -27.67 -3.28
C GLY A 273 21.24 -27.05 -4.42
N PHE A 274 21.92 -26.46 -5.42
CA PHE A 274 21.34 -25.67 -6.51
C PHE A 274 20.08 -26.28 -7.17
N ILE A 275 20.05 -27.60 -7.35
CA ILE A 275 18.91 -28.31 -7.96
C ILE A 275 17.66 -28.22 -7.08
N ARG A 276 17.79 -28.61 -5.80
CA ARG A 276 16.67 -28.66 -4.85
C ARG A 276 16.24 -27.25 -4.42
N GLY A 277 17.19 -26.34 -4.20
CA GLY A 277 16.89 -24.95 -3.81
C GLY A 277 16.08 -24.19 -4.85
N ASN A 278 16.18 -24.56 -6.14
CA ASN A 278 15.39 -23.98 -7.24
C ASN A 278 14.23 -24.86 -7.70
N ASN A 279 13.93 -25.96 -6.99
CA ASN A 279 12.88 -26.94 -7.35
C ASN A 279 13.02 -27.57 -8.75
N TYR A 280 14.23 -27.63 -9.32
CA TYR A 280 14.44 -28.23 -10.65
C TYR A 280 14.12 -29.72 -10.67
N ASP A 281 14.37 -30.43 -9.58
CA ASP A 281 13.94 -31.81 -9.38
C ASP A 281 12.42 -31.97 -9.47
N VAL A 282 11.66 -31.05 -8.88
CA VAL A 282 10.19 -31.02 -8.98
C VAL A 282 9.74 -30.76 -10.42
N TYR A 283 10.30 -29.74 -11.08
CA TYR A 283 9.92 -29.39 -12.46
C TYR A 283 10.24 -30.51 -13.44
N VAL A 284 11.41 -31.15 -13.33
CA VAL A 284 11.80 -32.29 -14.16
C VAL A 284 10.88 -33.48 -13.92
N THR A 285 10.55 -33.77 -12.65
CA THR A 285 9.61 -34.86 -12.31
C THR A 285 8.22 -34.60 -12.92
N LEU A 286 7.71 -33.36 -12.81
CA LEU A 286 6.43 -32.97 -13.39
C LEU A 286 6.45 -33.11 -14.93
N LEU A 287 7.54 -32.70 -15.57
CA LEU A 287 7.73 -32.84 -17.01
C LEU A 287 7.75 -34.32 -17.42
N CYS A 288 8.45 -35.18 -16.69
CA CYS A 288 8.46 -36.62 -16.94
C CYS A 288 7.05 -37.23 -16.81
N ILE A 289 6.25 -36.81 -15.82
CA ILE A 289 4.86 -37.27 -15.66
C ILE A 289 4.01 -36.85 -16.87
N ILE A 290 4.12 -35.58 -17.29
CA ILE A 290 3.36 -35.07 -18.45
C ILE A 290 3.76 -35.82 -19.73
N LEU A 291 5.06 -35.97 -20.00
CA LEU A 291 5.55 -36.69 -21.18
C LEU A 291 5.15 -38.17 -21.15
N GLY A 292 5.25 -38.82 -19.99
CA GLY A 292 4.83 -40.21 -19.81
C GLY A 292 3.34 -40.41 -20.09
N PHE A 293 2.49 -39.54 -19.56
CA PHE A 293 1.05 -39.60 -19.79
C PHE A 293 0.69 -39.40 -21.27
N ASN A 294 1.29 -38.42 -21.94
CA ASN A 294 1.12 -38.19 -23.38
C ASN A 294 1.64 -39.37 -24.21
N GLY A 295 2.79 -39.94 -23.82
CA GLY A 295 3.36 -41.13 -24.48
C GLY A 295 2.44 -42.34 -24.39
N ILE A 296 1.81 -42.58 -23.23
CA ILE A 296 0.83 -43.66 -23.03
C ILE A 296 -0.39 -43.44 -23.94
N ILE A 297 -0.92 -42.21 -24.00
CA ILE A 297 -2.05 -41.87 -24.88
C ILE A 297 -1.70 -42.16 -26.34
N LEU A 298 -0.55 -41.66 -26.82
CA LEU A 298 -0.08 -41.89 -28.18
C LEU A 298 0.12 -43.37 -28.49
N TRP A 299 0.62 -44.14 -27.53
CA TRP A 299 0.79 -45.58 -27.69
C TRP A 299 -0.56 -46.32 -27.80
N ILE A 300 -1.55 -45.95 -26.98
CA ILE A 300 -2.90 -46.51 -27.04
C ILE A 300 -3.58 -46.14 -28.36
N THR A 301 -3.52 -44.87 -28.79
CA THR A 301 -4.13 -44.44 -30.07
C THR A 301 -3.49 -45.15 -31.25
N PHE A 302 -2.16 -45.28 -31.27
CA PHE A 302 -1.45 -46.06 -32.29
C PHE A 302 -1.88 -47.53 -32.31
N LYS A 303 -2.01 -48.16 -31.13
CA LYS A 303 -2.52 -49.54 -31.00
C LYS A 303 -3.95 -49.68 -31.54
N LEU A 304 -4.83 -48.74 -31.21
CA LEU A 304 -6.22 -48.72 -31.70
C LEU A 304 -6.29 -48.52 -33.21
N ILE A 305 -5.50 -47.59 -33.77
CA ILE A 305 -5.40 -47.39 -35.23
C ILE A 305 -4.91 -48.68 -35.91
N LYS A 306 -3.86 -49.32 -35.39
CA LYS A 306 -3.34 -50.57 -35.95
C LYS A 306 -4.36 -51.71 -35.87
N LEU A 307 -5.13 -51.78 -34.78
CA LEU A 307 -6.23 -52.74 -34.64
C LEU A 307 -7.34 -52.45 -35.66
N PHE A 308 -7.74 -51.20 -35.81
CA PHE A 308 -8.75 -50.75 -36.78
C PHE A 308 -8.33 -51.08 -38.22
N ILE A 309 -7.09 -50.77 -38.61
CA ILE A 309 -6.54 -51.13 -39.92
C ILE A 309 -6.58 -52.66 -40.13
N ARG A 310 -6.21 -53.46 -39.11
CA ARG A 310 -6.27 -54.92 -39.21
C ARG A 310 -7.71 -55.46 -39.39
N ILE A 311 -8.69 -54.85 -38.74
CA ILE A 311 -10.10 -55.24 -38.86
C ILE A 311 -10.65 -54.88 -40.25
N ILE A 312 -10.24 -53.74 -40.81
CA ILE A 312 -10.78 -53.21 -42.06
C ILE A 312 -10.04 -53.71 -43.31
N SER A 313 -8.75 -54.00 -43.23
CA SER A 313 -7.95 -54.57 -44.34
C SER A 313 -8.66 -55.73 -45.07
N PRO A 314 -9.22 -56.75 -44.39
CA PRO A 314 -9.92 -57.85 -45.07
C PRO A 314 -11.24 -57.45 -45.76
N TYR A 315 -11.84 -56.30 -45.43
CA TYR A 315 -13.02 -55.78 -46.12
C TYR A 315 -12.68 -55.07 -47.44
N PHE A 316 -11.46 -54.53 -47.58
CA PHE A 316 -10.99 -53.92 -48.82
C PHE A 316 -10.40 -54.93 -49.83
N ASP A 317 -9.96 -56.10 -49.37
CA ASP A 317 -9.38 -57.16 -50.22
C ASP A 317 -10.43 -58.08 -50.88
N GLN A 318 -11.73 -57.88 -50.62
CA GLN A 318 -12.79 -58.59 -51.33
C GLN A 318 -13.01 -57.98 -52.73
N LYS A 319 -12.34 -58.53 -53.75
CA LYS A 319 -12.67 -58.25 -55.16
C LYS A 319 -14.13 -58.65 -55.45
N PRO A 320 -14.90 -57.86 -56.21
CA PRO A 320 -16.26 -58.25 -56.59
C PRO A 320 -16.20 -59.52 -57.45
N LYS A 321 -16.98 -60.54 -57.08
CA LYS A 321 -17.21 -61.71 -57.93
C LYS A 321 -17.86 -61.21 -59.23
N ARG A 322 -17.21 -61.45 -60.38
CA ARG A 322 -17.85 -61.35 -61.68
C ARG A 322 -18.78 -62.54 -61.83
N GLU A 323 -20.07 -62.26 -61.95
CA GLU A 323 -21.07 -63.21 -62.48
C GLU A 323 -20.88 -63.41 -63.98
#